data_AF-A0A7S2WQQ3-F1
#
_entry.id   AF-A0A7S2WQQ3-F1
#
_cell.length_a   1.000
_cell.length_b   1.000
_cell.length_c   1.000
_cell.angle_alpha   90.00
_cell.angle_beta   90.00
_cell.angle_gamma   90.00
#
_symmetry.space_group_name_H-M   'P 1'
#
loop_
_entity.id
_entity.type
_entity.pdbx_description
1 polymer ?
#
loop_
_entity_poly.entity_id
_entity_poly.type
_entity_poly.pdbx_seq_one_letter_code
_entity_poly.pdbx_strand_id
1 'polypeptide(L)'
;MATEIGAYTAVPIQIESDASHLIENKKSVWRLLMFLIPGIITITVVAIPFLRQGLSESPSVTLLDGGGRDWILDQNEGLISPKNNTEFALGALEFPPLILTERDADNVIRFDKQTLSALSKGDPQELKGIGLESSTEHNFENAFDFILTSSAPDASLTLKYKDSNFLVLEDMSELVLDISFGKYMPGNTVNFLRAQSSSPFRTFQSGGGRDWILDLEEGIISPKHEPKLALGRGFQQLQLHKRGTKGVWKFDNLDKLINGEPMKLVNTDGLAMGKKLDRENIFDIWRYIQSAEVEDPKKAISIKYIEDNFLAIYEEDKPEKDALVLDVSFWKMFEFNSVNYVGGWCYANGNCDDEAKLRKDSSKYD
;
A
#
# COMPACT_ATOMS: atom_id res chain seq x y z
N MET A 1 6.33 7.29 30.51
CA MET A 1 7.56 6.49 30.34
C MET A 1 7.42 5.76 29.02
N ALA A 2 8.47 5.74 28.20
CA ALA A 2 8.44 5.17 26.85
C ALA A 2 8.98 3.74 26.86
N THR A 3 8.29 2.84 26.14
CA THR A 3 8.68 1.50 25.68
C THR A 3 7.49 0.96 24.87
N GLU A 4 7.61 0.23 23.78
CA GLU A 4 8.74 -0.04 22.87
C GLU A 4 8.11 -0.57 21.57
N ILE A 5 8.60 -0.17 20.39
CA ILE A 5 8.05 -0.65 19.11
C ILE A 5 8.74 -1.97 18.77
N GLY A 6 7.96 -3.06 18.72
CA GLY A 6 8.47 -4.40 18.47
C GLY A 6 9.04 -4.56 17.07
N ALA A 7 10.37 -4.63 16.97
CA ALA A 7 11.07 -5.05 15.76
C ALA A 7 10.97 -6.57 15.57
N TYR A 8 10.72 -7.03 14.34
CA TYR A 8 10.80 -8.46 14.01
C TYR A 8 12.25 -8.87 13.80
N THR A 9 12.80 -9.67 14.73
CA THR A 9 14.10 -10.31 14.57
C THR A 9 13.98 -11.55 13.68
N ALA A 10 14.64 -11.54 12.52
CA ALA A 10 14.87 -12.76 11.75
C ALA A 10 15.94 -13.63 12.43
N VAL A 11 15.71 -14.94 12.52
CA VAL A 11 16.65 -15.91 13.09
C VAL A 11 17.66 -16.33 12.01
N PRO A 12 18.99 -16.11 12.19
CA PRO A 12 19.98 -16.59 11.23
C PRO A 12 20.26 -18.08 11.44
N ILE A 13 20.11 -18.87 10.37
CA ILE A 13 20.63 -20.24 10.30
C ILE A 13 22.13 -20.16 10.05
N GLN A 14 22.94 -20.77 10.93
CA GLN A 14 24.38 -20.90 10.69
C GLN A 14 24.65 -21.95 9.60
N ILE A 15 25.46 -21.56 8.61
CA ILE A 15 26.17 -22.50 7.75
C ILE A 15 27.65 -22.19 7.93
N GLU A 16 28.40 -23.15 8.47
CA GLU A 16 29.86 -23.06 8.59
C GLU A 16 30.51 -23.26 7.21
N SER A 17 31.52 -22.44 6.90
CA SER A 17 32.51 -22.78 5.88
C SER A 17 33.90 -22.34 6.34
N ASP A 18 34.69 -23.31 6.81
CA ASP A 18 36.11 -23.15 7.08
C ASP A 18 36.90 -22.82 5.80
N ALA A 19 37.77 -21.82 5.87
CA ALA A 19 38.91 -21.67 4.96
C ALA A 19 39.99 -20.75 5.58
N SER A 20 40.87 -21.34 6.37
CA SER A 20 42.08 -20.68 6.89
C SER A 20 43.28 -20.80 5.92
N HIS A 21 44.27 -19.93 6.11
CA HIS A 21 45.57 -19.85 5.38
C HIS A 21 45.51 -19.19 3.98
N LEU A 22 46.50 -18.40 3.51
CA LEU A 22 47.93 -18.29 3.90
C LEU A 22 48.51 -16.87 3.69
N ILE A 23 49.75 -16.66 4.17
CA ILE A 23 50.48 -15.38 4.31
C ILE A 23 52.00 -15.64 4.18
N GLU A 24 52.89 -14.70 3.82
CA GLU A 24 52.82 -13.24 3.54
C GLU A 24 53.91 -12.91 2.50
N ASN A 25 53.80 -11.85 1.68
CA ASN A 25 55.01 -11.31 1.00
C ASN A 25 55.00 -9.80 0.68
N LYS A 26 55.08 -8.94 1.69
CA LYS A 26 55.52 -7.55 1.55
C LYS A 26 57.05 -7.44 1.48
N LYS A 27 57.63 -7.28 0.28
CA LYS A 27 58.89 -6.54 -0.02
C LYS A 27 59.30 -6.64 -1.51
N SER A 28 58.62 -5.89 -2.39
CA SER A 28 59.11 -5.69 -3.77
C SER A 28 58.56 -4.41 -4.45
N VAL A 29 57.29 -4.08 -4.23
CA VAL A 29 56.56 -3.01 -4.96
C VAL A 29 57.13 -1.60 -4.77
N TRP A 30 57.84 -1.32 -3.66
CA TRP A 30 58.26 0.04 -3.29
C TRP A 30 59.42 0.64 -4.11
N ARG A 31 59.99 -0.08 -5.09
CA ARG A 31 61.08 0.42 -5.94
C ARG A 31 60.70 0.73 -7.39
N LEU A 32 59.46 0.47 -7.81
CA LEU A 32 59.00 0.79 -9.17
C LEU A 32 58.28 2.17 -9.28
N LEU A 33 57.97 2.79 -8.14
CA LEU A 33 57.05 3.95 -8.05
C LEU A 33 57.73 5.34 -8.14
N MET A 34 59.06 5.42 -8.23
CA MET A 34 59.80 6.70 -8.17
C MET A 34 60.27 7.29 -9.52
N PHE A 35 59.98 6.66 -10.67
CA PHE A 35 60.47 7.12 -11.98
C PHE A 35 59.38 7.55 -12.99
N LEU A 36 58.12 7.69 -12.57
CA LEU A 36 56.98 8.07 -13.44
C LEU A 36 56.26 9.37 -13.03
N ILE A 37 56.88 10.22 -12.21
CA ILE A 37 56.20 11.38 -11.59
C ILE A 37 56.31 12.73 -12.35
N PRO A 38 57.37 13.05 -13.13
CA PRO A 38 57.42 14.36 -13.81
C PRO A 38 56.50 14.53 -15.04
N GLY A 39 55.98 13.44 -15.62
CA GLY A 39 55.34 13.46 -16.95
C GLY A 39 53.80 13.58 -16.99
N ILE A 40 53.11 13.38 -15.87
CA ILE A 40 51.63 13.22 -15.84
C ILE A 40 50.89 14.50 -15.39
N ILE A 41 51.62 15.46 -14.81
CA ILE A 41 51.04 16.66 -14.18
C ILE A 41 50.47 17.66 -15.21
N THR A 42 51.00 17.69 -16.44
CA THR A 42 50.59 18.66 -17.47
C THR A 42 49.30 18.30 -18.22
N ILE A 43 48.85 17.03 -18.18
CA ILE A 43 47.62 16.59 -18.85
C ILE A 43 46.41 16.65 -17.90
N THR A 44 46.62 16.57 -16.59
CA THR A 44 45.53 16.50 -15.61
C THR A 44 44.72 17.79 -15.47
N VAL A 45 45.32 18.97 -15.69
CA VAL A 45 44.66 20.26 -15.39
C VAL A 45 43.61 20.67 -16.42
N VAL A 46 43.68 20.17 -17.67
CA VAL A 46 42.74 20.58 -18.75
C VAL A 46 41.53 19.62 -18.88
N ALA A 47 41.64 18.37 -18.43
CA ALA A 47 40.57 17.37 -18.57
C ALA A 47 39.55 17.34 -17.40
N ILE A 48 39.92 17.85 -16.22
CA ILE A 48 39.08 17.79 -15.00
C ILE A 48 37.73 18.53 -15.13
N PRO A 49 37.60 19.68 -15.83
CA PRO A 49 36.29 20.33 -16.01
C PRO A 49 35.29 19.48 -16.81
N PHE A 50 35.77 18.69 -17.79
CA PHE A 50 34.91 17.87 -18.64
C PHE A 50 34.51 16.54 -18.02
N LEU A 51 35.34 15.95 -17.16
CA LEU A 51 35.03 14.69 -16.49
C LEU A 51 34.01 14.80 -15.34
N ARG A 52 33.63 16.02 -14.92
CA ARG A 52 32.55 16.24 -13.93
C ARG A 52 31.14 16.28 -14.52
N GLN A 53 30.97 16.37 -15.84
CA GLN A 53 29.65 16.32 -16.50
C GLN A 53 29.17 14.88 -16.79
N GLY A 54 29.98 13.85 -16.50
CA GLY A 54 29.68 12.44 -16.80
C GLY A 54 29.42 11.56 -15.57
N LEU A 55 29.44 12.11 -14.36
CA LEU A 55 28.95 11.39 -13.17
C LEU A 55 27.43 11.52 -13.13
N SER A 56 26.75 10.61 -13.84
CA SER A 56 25.33 10.35 -13.61
C SER A 56 25.11 10.20 -12.11
N GLU A 57 24.24 11.02 -11.53
CA GLU A 57 23.72 10.72 -10.20
C GLU A 57 23.16 9.29 -10.25
N SER A 58 23.44 8.46 -9.25
CA SER A 58 22.86 7.12 -9.21
C SER A 58 21.34 7.26 -9.22
N PRO A 59 20.60 6.50 -10.06
CA PRO A 59 19.16 6.62 -10.11
C PRO A 59 18.58 6.42 -8.71
N SER A 60 17.70 7.34 -8.35
CA SER A 60 16.96 7.38 -7.09
C SER A 60 16.41 5.99 -6.77
N VAL A 61 16.48 5.53 -5.52
CA VAL A 61 15.78 4.30 -5.10
C VAL A 61 14.28 4.37 -5.40
N THR A 62 13.70 5.58 -5.52
CA THR A 62 12.33 5.86 -5.99
C THR A 62 12.09 5.43 -7.45
N LEU A 63 13.09 5.61 -8.32
CA LEU A 63 13.03 5.44 -9.78
C LEU A 63 13.83 4.19 -10.21
N LEU A 64 13.62 3.08 -9.51
CA LEU A 64 14.15 1.77 -9.91
C LEU A 64 13.03 0.95 -10.55
N ASP A 65 13.23 0.57 -11.80
CA ASP A 65 12.32 -0.31 -12.57
C ASP A 65 12.13 -1.68 -11.90
N GLY A 66 11.06 -2.38 -12.29
CA GLY A 66 10.79 -3.77 -11.90
C GLY A 66 9.92 -3.92 -10.65
N GLY A 67 9.20 -2.87 -10.25
CA GLY A 67 8.43 -2.83 -9.00
C GLY A 67 6.94 -2.49 -9.19
N GLY A 68 6.31 -2.04 -8.10
CA GLY A 68 4.92 -1.56 -8.11
C GLY A 68 4.71 -0.17 -8.72
N ARG A 69 5.77 0.44 -9.27
CA ARG A 69 5.85 1.85 -9.70
C ARG A 69 5.89 2.05 -11.21
N ASP A 70 5.90 0.95 -11.94
CA ASP A 70 6.01 0.93 -13.39
C ASP A 70 4.61 1.04 -14.00
N TRP A 71 4.28 2.15 -14.65
CA TRP A 71 2.93 2.43 -15.18
C TRP A 71 2.92 2.53 -16.71
N ILE A 72 1.85 2.08 -17.34
CA ILE A 72 1.53 2.31 -18.75
C ILE A 72 0.26 3.14 -18.86
N LEU A 73 0.26 4.06 -19.83
CA LEU A 73 -0.84 4.97 -20.13
C LEU A 73 -1.54 4.51 -21.42
N ASP A 74 -2.80 4.09 -21.31
CA ASP A 74 -3.60 3.60 -22.41
C ASP A 74 -4.56 4.71 -22.88
N GLN A 75 -4.14 5.48 -23.88
CA GLN A 75 -4.93 6.60 -24.42
C GLN A 75 -6.24 6.15 -25.09
N ASN A 76 -6.33 4.90 -25.55
CA ASN A 76 -7.51 4.41 -26.27
C ASN A 76 -8.62 4.01 -25.30
N GLU A 77 -8.26 3.38 -24.18
CA GLU A 77 -9.21 3.00 -23.13
C GLU A 77 -9.38 4.08 -22.05
N GLY A 78 -8.48 5.07 -22.01
CA GLY A 78 -8.41 6.13 -20.99
C GLY A 78 -7.86 5.63 -19.66
N LEU A 79 -6.98 4.62 -19.66
CA LEU A 79 -6.58 3.89 -18.44
C LEU A 79 -5.12 4.14 -18.05
N ILE A 80 -4.88 4.03 -16.74
CA ILE A 80 -3.54 3.91 -16.14
C ILE A 80 -3.43 2.48 -15.61
N SER A 81 -2.41 1.72 -16.00
CA SER A 81 -2.22 0.31 -15.61
C SER A 81 -0.80 0.03 -15.14
N PRO A 82 -0.56 -0.94 -14.23
CA PRO A 82 0.80 -1.42 -13.96
C PRO A 82 1.40 -2.09 -15.20
N LYS A 83 2.65 -1.79 -15.57
CA LYS A 83 3.36 -2.47 -16.67
C LYS A 83 3.50 -3.97 -16.42
N ASN A 84 3.75 -4.33 -15.16
CA ASN A 84 4.03 -5.70 -14.74
C ASN A 84 2.78 -6.59 -14.64
N ASN A 85 1.56 -6.00 -14.69
CA ASN A 85 0.32 -6.73 -14.91
C ASN A 85 -0.79 -5.81 -15.47
N THR A 86 -0.99 -5.84 -16.78
CA THR A 86 -1.99 -5.02 -17.47
C THR A 86 -3.43 -5.53 -17.38
N GLU A 87 -3.68 -6.70 -16.77
CA GLU A 87 -5.05 -7.12 -16.41
C GLU A 87 -5.68 -6.19 -15.37
N PHE A 88 -4.86 -5.42 -14.64
CA PHE A 88 -5.30 -4.41 -13.69
C PHE A 88 -5.20 -2.99 -14.27
N ALA A 89 -6.05 -2.10 -13.75
CA ALA A 89 -6.00 -0.67 -13.97
C ALA A 89 -6.21 0.07 -12.64
N LEU A 90 -5.77 1.32 -12.60
CA LEU A 90 -5.96 2.22 -11.47
C LEU A 90 -7.45 2.53 -11.29
N GLY A 91 -7.91 2.53 -10.05
CA GLY A 91 -9.30 2.77 -9.71
C GLY A 91 -9.50 3.07 -8.23
N ALA A 92 -10.75 3.05 -7.79
CA ALA A 92 -11.12 3.10 -6.38
C ALA A 92 -12.47 2.39 -6.17
N LEU A 93 -12.78 2.06 -4.91
CA LEU A 93 -14.12 1.65 -4.50
C LEU A 93 -15.12 2.80 -4.68
N GLU A 94 -16.36 2.47 -5.05
CA GLU A 94 -17.50 3.40 -5.13
C GLU A 94 -17.86 3.96 -3.74
N PHE A 95 -17.61 3.19 -2.66
CA PHE A 95 -17.88 3.61 -1.29
C PHE A 95 -16.65 3.44 -0.37
N PRO A 96 -16.53 4.26 0.70
CA PRO A 96 -15.50 4.04 1.72
C PRO A 96 -15.64 2.65 2.36
N PRO A 97 -14.55 1.86 2.51
CA PRO A 97 -14.63 0.49 3.02
C PRO A 97 -14.89 0.44 4.53
N LEU A 98 -15.47 -0.66 5.02
CA LEU A 98 -15.49 -0.94 6.46
C LEU A 98 -14.07 -1.30 6.95
N ILE A 99 -13.63 -0.70 8.04
CA ILE A 99 -12.29 -0.92 8.61
C ILE A 99 -12.34 -1.20 10.11
N LEU A 100 -11.21 -1.63 10.66
CA LEU A 100 -10.93 -1.46 12.09
C LEU A 100 -10.45 -0.03 12.37
N THR A 101 -10.89 0.55 13.49
CA THR A 101 -10.41 1.82 14.02
C THR A 101 -10.29 1.78 15.55
N GLU A 102 -9.72 2.81 16.17
CA GLU A 102 -9.65 2.94 17.63
C GLU A 102 -11.04 3.31 18.20
N ARG A 103 -11.40 2.80 19.38
CA ARG A 103 -12.79 2.91 19.94
C ARG A 103 -13.29 4.35 20.15
N ASP A 104 -12.36 5.27 20.35
CA ASP A 104 -12.54 6.69 20.61
C ASP A 104 -12.24 7.57 19.38
N ALA A 105 -11.87 6.99 18.24
CA ALA A 105 -11.68 7.73 17.00
C ALA A 105 -13.01 8.22 16.41
N ASP A 106 -13.02 9.42 15.82
CA ASP A 106 -14.21 10.08 15.26
C ASP A 106 -14.93 9.25 14.17
N ASN A 107 -14.22 8.32 13.52
CA ASN A 107 -14.76 7.47 12.47
C ASN A 107 -15.37 6.14 12.98
N VAL A 108 -15.39 5.88 14.30
CA VAL A 108 -16.02 4.68 14.87
C VAL A 108 -17.51 4.61 14.53
N ILE A 109 -18.01 3.41 14.24
CA ILE A 109 -19.45 3.18 14.02
C ILE A 109 -20.08 2.81 15.35
N ARG A 110 -21.08 3.60 15.77
CA ARG A 110 -21.89 3.36 16.97
C ARG A 110 -23.32 3.01 16.59
N PHE A 111 -23.81 1.94 17.18
CA PHE A 111 -25.15 1.38 17.03
C PHE A 111 -25.94 1.66 18.31
N ASP A 112 -27.27 1.75 18.21
CA ASP A 112 -28.08 1.95 19.39
C ASP A 112 -28.16 0.66 20.25
N LYS A 113 -28.42 0.86 21.56
CA LYS A 113 -28.42 -0.24 22.54
C LYS A 113 -29.53 -1.25 22.30
N GLN A 114 -30.65 -0.87 21.70
CA GLN A 114 -31.77 -1.78 21.43
C GLN A 114 -31.41 -2.74 20.29
N THR A 115 -30.87 -2.20 19.19
CA THR A 115 -30.36 -2.96 18.05
C THR A 115 -29.28 -3.96 18.46
N LEU A 116 -28.23 -3.53 19.19
CA LEU A 116 -27.21 -4.48 19.65
C LEU A 116 -27.75 -5.49 20.69
N SER A 117 -28.70 -5.09 21.55
CA SER A 117 -29.30 -6.02 22.50
C SER A 117 -30.16 -7.09 21.81
N ALA A 118 -30.90 -6.76 20.75
CA ALA A 118 -31.61 -7.74 19.93
C ALA A 118 -30.62 -8.64 19.17
N LEU A 119 -29.64 -8.04 18.49
CA LEU A 119 -28.58 -8.77 17.78
C LEU A 119 -27.86 -9.77 18.70
N SER A 120 -27.55 -9.38 19.94
CA SER A 120 -26.87 -10.25 20.92
C SER A 120 -27.67 -11.50 21.33
N LYS A 121 -28.99 -11.53 21.10
CA LYS A 121 -29.87 -12.68 21.33
C LYS A 121 -29.96 -13.62 20.12
N GLY A 122 -29.32 -13.26 19.00
CA GLY A 122 -29.38 -13.97 17.73
C GLY A 122 -30.53 -13.52 16.82
N ASP A 123 -31.27 -12.47 17.19
CA ASP A 123 -32.25 -11.85 16.30
C ASP A 123 -31.53 -11.13 15.14
N PRO A 124 -31.93 -11.31 13.88
CA PRO A 124 -31.37 -10.55 12.76
C PRO A 124 -31.71 -9.06 12.90
N GLN A 125 -30.74 -8.17 12.69
CA GLN A 125 -30.91 -6.72 12.86
C GLN A 125 -30.27 -5.92 11.72
N GLU A 126 -30.97 -4.88 11.26
CA GLU A 126 -30.44 -3.89 10.32
C GLU A 126 -29.40 -3.00 11.02
N LEU A 127 -28.13 -3.10 10.60
CA LEU A 127 -27.04 -2.28 11.10
C LEU A 127 -26.72 -1.15 10.12
N LYS A 128 -26.98 0.10 10.55
CA LYS A 128 -26.71 1.31 9.76
C LYS A 128 -25.24 1.70 9.79
N GLY A 129 -24.76 2.27 8.68
CA GLY A 129 -23.35 2.60 8.49
C GLY A 129 -22.46 1.39 8.14
N ILE A 130 -23.06 0.23 7.87
CA ILE A 130 -22.40 -0.94 7.28
C ILE A 130 -23.16 -1.29 6.00
N GLY A 131 -22.44 -1.38 4.88
CA GLY A 131 -22.97 -1.73 3.57
C GLY A 131 -22.13 -2.82 2.90
N LEU A 132 -22.53 -3.17 1.68
CA LEU A 132 -21.65 -3.83 0.71
C LEU A 132 -21.17 -2.78 -0.30
N GLU A 133 -19.97 -2.98 -0.84
CA GLU A 133 -19.48 -2.26 -2.02
C GLU A 133 -20.27 -2.72 -3.26
N SER A 134 -20.46 -4.03 -3.39
CA SER A 134 -21.37 -4.65 -4.34
C SER A 134 -21.80 -6.03 -3.84
N SER A 135 -22.79 -6.66 -4.46
CA SER A 135 -23.15 -8.05 -4.19
C SER A 135 -22.29 -9.07 -4.95
N THR A 136 -21.14 -8.66 -5.51
CA THR A 136 -20.24 -9.54 -6.26
C THR A 136 -19.31 -10.28 -5.30
N GLU A 137 -19.26 -11.61 -5.44
CA GLU A 137 -18.23 -12.43 -4.80
C GLU A 137 -16.93 -12.37 -5.61
N HIS A 138 -15.83 -12.06 -4.93
CA HIS A 138 -14.47 -12.09 -5.44
C HIS A 138 -13.74 -13.32 -4.89
N ASN A 139 -12.81 -13.88 -5.67
CA ASN A 139 -12.03 -15.03 -5.24
C ASN A 139 -10.62 -14.62 -4.83
N PHE A 140 -10.17 -15.09 -3.67
CA PHE A 140 -8.79 -14.98 -3.21
C PHE A 140 -8.11 -16.36 -3.25
N GLU A 141 -7.15 -16.51 -4.15
CA GLU A 141 -6.22 -17.65 -4.29
C GLU A 141 -6.89 -19.05 -4.33
N ASN A 142 -8.15 -19.16 -4.79
CA ASN A 142 -8.96 -20.39 -4.74
C ASN A 142 -9.13 -20.98 -3.32
N ALA A 143 -8.92 -20.16 -2.29
CA ALA A 143 -9.03 -20.55 -0.88
C ALA A 143 -10.26 -19.92 -0.21
N PHE A 144 -10.64 -18.71 -0.64
CA PHE A 144 -11.74 -17.94 -0.08
C PHE A 144 -12.52 -17.21 -1.17
N ASP A 145 -13.84 -17.19 -1.03
CA ASP A 145 -14.70 -16.21 -1.68
C ASP A 145 -14.98 -15.09 -0.68
N PHE A 146 -15.01 -13.84 -1.14
CA PHE A 146 -15.29 -12.69 -0.30
C PHE A 146 -16.17 -11.65 -0.99
N ILE A 147 -16.94 -10.92 -0.20
CA ILE A 147 -17.68 -9.73 -0.64
C ILE A 147 -17.12 -8.52 0.11
N LEU A 148 -16.78 -7.49 -0.64
CA LEU A 148 -16.32 -6.22 -0.09
C LEU A 148 -17.45 -5.50 0.64
N THR A 149 -17.15 -5.02 1.84
CA THR A 149 -18.04 -4.16 2.62
C THR A 149 -17.82 -2.69 2.29
N SER A 150 -18.82 -1.88 2.60
CA SER A 150 -18.74 -0.43 2.62
C SER A 150 -19.18 0.12 3.98
N SER A 151 -18.91 1.40 4.22
CA SER A 151 -19.25 2.11 5.45
C SER A 151 -19.93 3.46 5.16
N ALA A 152 -20.65 3.55 4.03
CA ALA A 152 -21.38 4.75 3.63
C ALA A 152 -22.45 5.12 4.70
N PRO A 153 -22.70 6.41 5.00
CA PRO A 153 -23.56 6.81 6.12
C PRO A 153 -25.01 6.30 6.05
N ASP A 154 -25.51 6.17 4.84
CA ASP A 154 -26.86 5.77 4.44
C ASP A 154 -26.97 4.30 4.02
N ALA A 155 -25.86 3.55 4.02
CA ALA A 155 -25.88 2.10 3.85
C ALA A 155 -26.34 1.37 5.12
N SER A 156 -26.97 0.22 4.92
CA SER A 156 -27.38 -0.68 6.01
C SER A 156 -27.37 -2.14 5.55
N LEU A 157 -27.07 -3.07 6.48
CA LEU A 157 -27.18 -4.51 6.25
C LEU A 157 -27.87 -5.23 7.40
N THR A 158 -28.73 -6.20 7.08
CA THR A 158 -29.32 -7.10 8.06
C THR A 158 -28.34 -8.20 8.43
N LEU A 159 -27.73 -8.10 9.61
CA LEU A 159 -26.78 -9.07 10.14
C LEU A 159 -27.39 -9.89 11.27
N LYS A 160 -26.84 -11.09 11.48
CA LYS A 160 -27.16 -11.97 12.61
C LYS A 160 -25.89 -12.29 13.39
N TYR A 161 -25.98 -12.26 14.72
CA TYR A 161 -24.90 -12.72 15.59
C TYR A 161 -25.09 -14.20 15.93
N LYS A 162 -24.39 -15.04 15.17
CA LYS A 162 -24.47 -16.49 15.21
C LYS A 162 -23.48 -17.06 16.24
N ASP A 163 -23.95 -18.06 16.98
CA ASP A 163 -23.18 -18.82 17.98
C ASP A 163 -22.46 -17.94 19.03
N SER A 164 -23.01 -16.75 19.30
CA SER A 164 -22.44 -15.71 20.16
C SER A 164 -20.97 -15.36 19.83
N ASN A 165 -20.61 -15.39 18.54
CA ASN A 165 -19.24 -15.15 18.09
C ASN A 165 -19.11 -14.57 16.66
N PHE A 166 -19.97 -15.01 15.73
CA PHE A 166 -19.83 -14.71 14.30
C PHE A 166 -20.90 -13.71 13.84
N LEU A 167 -20.52 -12.70 13.06
CA LEU A 167 -21.47 -11.84 12.35
C LEU A 167 -21.64 -12.35 10.92
N VAL A 168 -22.88 -12.71 10.55
CA VAL A 168 -23.22 -13.22 9.21
C VAL A 168 -24.30 -12.35 8.56
N LEU A 169 -24.33 -12.33 7.23
CA LEU A 169 -25.45 -11.78 6.46
C LEU A 169 -26.68 -12.68 6.68
N GLU A 170 -27.87 -12.13 6.92
CA GLU A 170 -29.07 -12.97 7.10
C GLU A 170 -29.44 -13.68 5.78
N ASP A 171 -29.38 -12.98 4.64
CA ASP A 171 -29.71 -13.53 3.32
C ASP A 171 -28.61 -14.45 2.73
N MET A 172 -27.40 -14.44 3.32
CA MET A 172 -26.23 -15.21 2.89
C MET A 172 -25.48 -15.75 4.12
N SER A 173 -26.16 -16.57 4.91
CA SER A 173 -25.72 -17.04 6.24
C SER A 173 -24.44 -17.88 6.27
N GLU A 174 -23.91 -18.25 5.10
CA GLU A 174 -22.63 -18.92 4.87
C GLU A 174 -21.44 -17.97 4.73
N LEU A 175 -21.66 -16.65 4.62
CA LEU A 175 -20.64 -15.61 4.65
C LEU A 175 -20.50 -15.02 6.06
N VAL A 176 -19.27 -14.90 6.55
CA VAL A 176 -18.97 -14.34 7.88
C VAL A 176 -18.08 -13.11 7.77
N LEU A 177 -18.35 -12.09 8.59
CA LEU A 177 -17.51 -10.90 8.68
C LEU A 177 -16.13 -11.28 9.23
N ASP A 178 -15.07 -10.96 8.50
CA ASP A 178 -13.68 -11.29 8.80
C ASP A 178 -12.77 -10.06 8.63
N ILE A 179 -11.74 -10.00 9.47
CA ILE A 179 -10.66 -8.99 9.36
C ILE A 179 -9.68 -9.46 8.29
N SER A 180 -9.48 -8.66 7.25
CA SER A 180 -8.66 -9.03 6.09
C SER A 180 -7.26 -9.49 6.52
N PHE A 181 -6.89 -10.69 6.08
CA PHE A 181 -5.62 -11.37 6.42
C PHE A 181 -5.37 -11.58 7.92
N GLY A 182 -6.39 -11.48 8.78
CA GLY A 182 -6.28 -11.63 10.23
C GLY A 182 -5.45 -10.54 10.93
N LYS A 183 -5.24 -9.37 10.31
CA LYS A 183 -4.39 -8.29 10.84
C LYS A 183 -5.18 -7.30 11.70
N TYR A 184 -4.99 -7.37 13.02
CA TYR A 184 -5.62 -6.45 13.97
C TYR A 184 -4.85 -5.12 14.06
N MET A 185 -5.17 -4.18 13.16
CA MET A 185 -4.60 -2.82 13.18
C MET A 185 -5.59 -1.79 12.62
N PRO A 186 -5.54 -0.52 13.09
CA PRO A 186 -6.34 0.56 12.52
C PRO A 186 -6.13 0.70 11.00
N GLY A 187 -7.22 0.92 10.27
CA GLY A 187 -7.22 1.04 8.82
C GLY A 187 -7.27 -0.27 8.03
N ASN A 188 -7.13 -1.44 8.68
CA ASN A 188 -7.29 -2.72 7.98
C ASN A 188 -8.76 -2.99 7.67
N THR A 189 -9.05 -3.49 6.47
CA THR A 189 -10.42 -3.69 5.97
C THR A 189 -11.09 -4.92 6.57
N VAL A 190 -12.42 -4.87 6.71
CA VAL A 190 -13.24 -5.93 7.30
C VAL A 190 -14.31 -6.37 6.30
N ASN A 191 -14.23 -7.58 5.76
CA ASN A 191 -15.02 -8.04 4.62
C ASN A 191 -15.85 -9.30 4.96
N PHE A 192 -16.88 -9.60 4.18
CA PHE A 192 -17.57 -10.88 4.30
C PHE A 192 -16.81 -11.97 3.56
N LEU A 193 -16.62 -13.14 4.19
CA LEU A 193 -15.76 -14.22 3.69
C LEU A 193 -16.39 -15.60 3.86
N ARG A 194 -16.17 -16.48 2.88
CA ARG A 194 -16.52 -17.90 2.89
C ARG A 194 -15.30 -18.71 2.43
N ALA A 195 -14.90 -19.72 3.20
CA ALA A 195 -13.85 -20.64 2.76
C ALA A 195 -14.41 -21.56 1.66
N GLN A 196 -13.64 -21.75 0.58
CA GLN A 196 -14.01 -22.70 -0.48
C GLN A 196 -13.93 -24.15 0.01
N SER A 197 -14.64 -25.07 -0.66
CA SER A 197 -14.63 -26.50 -0.31
C SER A 197 -13.27 -27.20 -0.52
N SER A 198 -12.42 -26.63 -1.37
CA SER A 198 -11.00 -26.96 -1.59
C SER A 198 -10.08 -26.49 -0.47
N SER A 199 -10.51 -25.55 0.35
CA SER A 199 -9.69 -24.85 1.33
C SER A 199 -9.44 -25.72 2.57
N PRO A 200 -8.22 -25.72 3.15
CA PRO A 200 -7.98 -26.35 4.45
C PRO A 200 -8.63 -25.57 5.60
N PHE A 201 -9.03 -24.31 5.35
CA PHE A 201 -9.69 -23.44 6.31
C PHE A 201 -11.20 -23.66 6.31
N ARG A 202 -11.86 -23.38 7.44
CA ARG A 202 -13.33 -23.41 7.55
C ARG A 202 -13.86 -22.00 7.76
N THR A 203 -15.03 -21.69 7.21
CA THR A 203 -15.67 -20.37 7.42
C THR A 203 -15.96 -20.12 8.90
N PHE A 204 -16.67 -21.05 9.55
CA PHE A 204 -17.01 -20.98 10.98
C PHE A 204 -15.93 -21.63 11.84
N GLN A 205 -14.73 -21.03 11.85
CA GLN A 205 -13.62 -21.43 12.73
C GLN A 205 -13.23 -20.25 13.62
N SER A 206 -13.40 -20.43 14.92
CA SER A 206 -13.03 -19.47 15.96
C SER A 206 -11.52 -19.40 16.18
N GLY A 207 -11.07 -18.37 16.90
CA GLY A 207 -9.66 -18.11 17.20
C GLY A 207 -8.95 -17.22 16.19
N GLY A 208 -9.69 -16.43 15.40
CA GLY A 208 -9.16 -15.58 14.32
C GLY A 208 -10.04 -14.36 14.05
N GLY A 209 -9.83 -13.71 12.89
CA GLY A 209 -10.43 -12.41 12.52
C GLY A 209 -11.96 -12.35 12.40
N ARG A 210 -12.65 -13.48 12.64
CA ARG A 210 -14.11 -13.68 12.57
C ARG A 210 -14.79 -13.68 13.93
N ASP A 211 -14.02 -13.58 15.00
CA ASP A 211 -14.52 -13.57 16.37
C ASP A 211 -14.84 -12.14 16.78
N TRP A 212 -16.13 -11.83 16.91
CA TRP A 212 -16.62 -10.50 17.28
C TRP A 212 -17.18 -10.49 18.70
N ILE A 213 -17.18 -9.31 19.33
CA ILE A 213 -17.88 -9.02 20.58
C ILE A 213 -18.77 -7.79 20.38
N LEU A 214 -19.94 -7.81 21.00
CA LEU A 214 -20.90 -6.70 20.98
C LEU A 214 -20.82 -5.96 22.32
N ASP A 215 -20.38 -4.71 22.30
CA ASP A 215 -20.34 -3.85 23.48
C ASP A 215 -21.66 -3.07 23.59
N LEU A 216 -22.56 -3.56 24.43
CA LEU A 216 -23.90 -3.01 24.60
C LEU A 216 -23.91 -1.65 25.34
N GLU A 217 -22.83 -1.31 26.05
CA GLU A 217 -22.76 -0.05 26.80
C GLU A 217 -22.21 1.09 25.94
N GLU A 218 -21.15 0.83 25.19
CA GLU A 218 -20.54 1.78 24.24
C GLU A 218 -21.27 1.83 22.89
N GLY A 219 -22.08 0.82 22.57
CA GLY A 219 -22.78 0.72 21.29
C GLY A 219 -21.87 0.34 20.13
N ILE A 220 -20.80 -0.43 20.37
CA ILE A 220 -19.79 -0.76 19.34
C ILE A 220 -19.61 -2.27 19.14
N ILE A 221 -19.05 -2.63 18.00
CA ILE A 221 -18.67 -3.99 17.65
C ILE A 221 -17.14 -4.03 17.54
N SER A 222 -16.51 -4.94 18.27
CA SER A 222 -15.05 -5.06 18.37
C SER A 222 -14.60 -6.49 18.04
N PRO A 223 -13.39 -6.70 17.51
CA PRO A 223 -12.82 -8.03 17.46
C PRO A 223 -12.47 -8.56 18.85
N LYS A 224 -12.77 -9.83 19.09
CA LYS A 224 -12.56 -10.53 20.37
C LYS A 224 -11.09 -10.59 20.80
N HIS A 225 -10.19 -10.69 19.82
CA HIS A 225 -8.73 -10.83 20.05
C HIS A 225 -7.99 -9.49 20.10
N GLU A 226 -8.66 -8.38 19.78
CA GLU A 226 -8.10 -7.03 19.96
C GLU A 226 -9.21 -6.03 20.38
N PRO A 227 -9.76 -6.15 21.61
CA PRO A 227 -10.93 -5.39 22.03
C PRO A 227 -10.77 -3.87 22.09
N LYS A 228 -9.54 -3.34 21.93
CA LYS A 228 -9.25 -1.90 21.85
C LYS A 228 -9.56 -1.28 20.47
N LEU A 229 -9.83 -2.13 19.47
CA LEU A 229 -10.30 -1.71 18.14
C LEU A 229 -11.82 -1.92 18.03
N ALA A 230 -12.44 -1.25 17.07
CA ALA A 230 -13.86 -1.36 16.75
C ALA A 230 -14.10 -1.23 15.23
N LEU A 231 -15.29 -1.59 14.76
CA LEU A 231 -15.74 -1.28 13.41
C LEU A 231 -15.79 0.25 13.21
N GLY A 232 -15.21 0.71 12.11
CA GLY A 232 -15.08 2.12 11.76
C GLY A 232 -15.26 2.37 10.27
N ARG A 233 -15.48 3.64 9.93
CA ARG A 233 -15.61 4.12 8.56
C ARG A 233 -14.24 4.35 7.95
N GLY A 234 -14.02 3.77 6.77
CA GLY A 234 -12.82 4.00 5.97
C GLY A 234 -12.87 5.33 5.23
N PHE A 235 -12.00 5.44 4.23
CA PHE A 235 -11.94 6.51 3.25
C PHE A 235 -11.65 5.86 1.89
N GLN A 236 -12.15 6.43 0.80
CA GLN A 236 -11.76 5.97 -0.54
C GLN A 236 -10.28 6.28 -0.79
N GLN A 237 -9.57 5.35 -1.42
CA GLN A 237 -8.15 5.42 -1.79
C GLN A 237 -7.96 4.75 -3.14
N LEU A 238 -6.83 5.02 -3.82
CA LEU A 238 -6.51 4.34 -5.06
C LEU A 238 -6.24 2.86 -4.81
N GLN A 239 -6.71 2.02 -5.72
CA GLN A 239 -6.52 0.58 -5.72
C GLN A 239 -6.31 0.05 -7.14
N LEU A 240 -5.81 -1.18 -7.23
CA LEU A 240 -5.86 -1.95 -8.46
C LEU A 240 -7.23 -2.59 -8.65
N HIS A 241 -7.87 -2.36 -9.79
CA HIS A 241 -9.11 -3.01 -10.19
C HIS A 241 -8.89 -3.83 -11.45
N LYS A 242 -9.55 -4.97 -11.59
CA LYS A 242 -9.47 -5.74 -12.85
C LYS A 242 -10.08 -4.93 -13.99
N ARG A 243 -9.40 -4.84 -15.14
CA ARG A 243 -9.87 -4.12 -16.34
C ARG A 243 -11.29 -4.54 -16.69
N GLY A 244 -12.14 -3.57 -17.00
CA GLY A 244 -13.56 -3.78 -17.31
C GLY A 244 -14.51 -3.91 -16.11
N THR A 245 -14.00 -3.88 -14.87
CA THR A 245 -14.86 -3.74 -13.67
C THR A 245 -15.25 -2.29 -13.41
N LYS A 246 -16.31 -2.06 -12.63
CA LYS A 246 -16.87 -0.72 -12.37
C LYS A 246 -15.91 0.24 -11.66
N GLY A 247 -15.06 -0.26 -10.76
CA GLY A 247 -14.15 0.60 -9.97
C GLY A 247 -12.94 1.12 -10.75
N VAL A 248 -12.72 0.66 -12.00
CA VAL A 248 -11.66 1.16 -12.87
C VAL A 248 -11.93 2.62 -13.24
N TRP A 249 -10.98 3.51 -12.92
CA TRP A 249 -11.07 4.91 -13.29
C TRP A 249 -10.65 5.14 -14.74
N LYS A 250 -11.40 6.00 -15.43
CA LYS A 250 -11.01 6.55 -16.73
C LYS A 250 -10.49 7.97 -16.58
N PHE A 251 -9.55 8.36 -17.40
CA PHE A 251 -8.88 9.65 -17.37
C PHE A 251 -8.94 10.31 -18.74
N ASP A 252 -9.46 11.53 -18.79
CA ASP A 252 -9.25 12.43 -19.92
C ASP A 252 -7.86 13.06 -19.84
N ASN A 253 -7.29 13.43 -20.98
CA ASN A 253 -6.01 14.15 -21.12
C ASN A 253 -4.74 13.34 -20.78
N LEU A 254 -4.73 12.01 -20.93
CA LEU A 254 -3.50 11.19 -20.77
C LEU A 254 -2.38 11.58 -21.76
N ASP A 255 -2.71 12.26 -22.87
CA ASP A 255 -1.74 12.88 -23.78
C ASP A 255 -0.86 13.93 -23.10
N LYS A 256 -1.37 14.67 -22.10
CA LYS A 256 -0.56 15.63 -21.34
C LYS A 256 0.58 14.93 -20.62
N LEU A 257 0.27 13.85 -19.91
CA LEU A 257 1.26 13.04 -19.22
C LEU A 257 2.31 12.50 -20.20
N ILE A 258 1.88 11.97 -21.35
CA ILE A 258 2.78 11.46 -22.40
C ILE A 258 3.66 12.56 -23.00
N ASN A 259 3.17 13.80 -23.07
CA ASN A 259 3.95 14.96 -23.49
C ASN A 259 4.82 15.58 -22.36
N GLY A 260 4.89 14.97 -21.18
CA GLY A 260 5.65 15.45 -20.01
C GLY A 260 4.98 16.62 -19.25
N GLU A 261 3.74 16.95 -19.58
CA GLU A 261 2.94 17.98 -18.89
C GLU A 261 2.26 17.40 -17.64
N PRO A 262 2.07 18.22 -16.58
CA PRO A 262 1.38 17.77 -15.37
C PRO A 262 -0.14 17.65 -15.58
N MET A 263 -0.73 16.60 -15.01
CA MET A 263 -2.17 16.35 -14.97
C MET A 263 -2.65 16.26 -13.52
N LYS A 264 -3.86 16.78 -13.23
CA LYS A 264 -4.53 16.52 -11.94
C LYS A 264 -5.09 15.10 -11.94
N LEU A 265 -4.92 14.35 -10.84
CA LEU A 265 -5.43 12.99 -10.71
C LEU A 265 -6.94 13.00 -10.40
N VAL A 266 -7.72 13.28 -11.44
CA VAL A 266 -9.18 13.37 -11.45
C VAL A 266 -9.70 12.49 -12.58
N ASN A 267 -10.69 11.63 -12.31
CA ASN A 267 -11.27 10.75 -13.31
C ASN A 267 -12.36 11.47 -14.15
N THR A 268 -12.88 10.80 -15.19
CA THR A 268 -13.94 11.35 -16.06
C THR A 268 -15.25 11.67 -15.33
N ASP A 269 -15.50 11.05 -14.18
CA ASP A 269 -16.71 11.25 -13.37
C ASP A 269 -16.53 12.40 -12.34
N GLY A 270 -15.35 13.00 -12.29
CA GLY A 270 -15.00 14.10 -11.39
C GLY A 270 -14.47 13.66 -10.02
N LEU A 271 -14.34 12.35 -9.75
CA LEU A 271 -13.71 11.85 -8.54
C LEU A 271 -12.23 12.21 -8.55
N ALA A 272 -11.74 12.69 -7.41
CA ALA A 272 -10.47 13.36 -7.29
C ALA A 272 -9.64 12.72 -6.18
N MET A 273 -8.36 12.43 -6.47
CA MET A 273 -7.46 11.80 -5.51
C MET A 273 -6.38 12.77 -5.05
N GLY A 274 -6.18 12.87 -3.74
CA GLY A 274 -5.16 13.65 -3.07
C GLY A 274 -4.35 12.83 -2.08
N LYS A 275 -3.69 13.53 -1.15
CA LYS A 275 -2.90 12.99 -0.03
C LYS A 275 -3.82 12.81 1.19
N LYS A 276 -3.82 11.64 1.83
CA LYS A 276 -4.56 11.41 3.10
C LYS A 276 -4.10 12.33 4.23
N LEU A 277 -2.80 12.61 4.27
CA LEU A 277 -2.13 13.47 5.25
C LEU A 277 -1.02 14.24 4.52
N ASP A 278 -0.75 15.48 4.94
CA ASP A 278 0.33 16.28 4.38
C ASP A 278 1.75 15.81 4.79
N ARG A 279 1.84 14.91 5.79
CA ARG A 279 3.11 14.34 6.26
C ARG A 279 3.41 12.98 5.64
N GLU A 280 4.67 12.79 5.28
CA GLU A 280 5.22 11.48 4.95
C GLU A 280 5.30 10.59 6.20
N ASN A 281 5.00 9.30 6.04
CA ASN A 281 5.29 8.24 7.02
C ASN A 281 6.50 7.45 6.52
N ILE A 282 7.19 6.71 7.40
CA ILE A 282 8.35 5.89 7.04
C ILE A 282 8.02 4.42 7.32
N PHE A 283 8.36 3.54 6.37
CA PHE A 283 8.37 2.10 6.52
C PHE A 283 9.65 1.54 5.88
N ASP A 284 10.54 0.98 6.72
CA ASP A 284 11.88 0.54 6.30
C ASP A 284 12.61 1.66 5.50
N ILE A 285 13.12 1.39 4.29
CA ILE A 285 13.82 2.37 3.44
C ILE A 285 12.88 3.30 2.64
N TRP A 286 11.56 3.23 2.88
CA TRP A 286 10.55 3.95 2.11
C TRP A 286 9.85 5.04 2.92
N ARG A 287 9.71 6.22 2.32
CA ARG A 287 8.77 7.26 2.75
C ARG A 287 7.49 7.11 1.92
N TYR A 288 6.33 7.30 2.55
CA TYR A 288 5.04 7.17 1.86
C TYR A 288 3.93 8.08 2.42
N ILE A 289 2.99 8.42 1.54
CA ILE A 289 1.72 9.06 1.88
C ILE A 289 0.61 8.20 1.28
N GLN A 290 -0.42 7.88 2.08
CA GLN A 290 -1.58 7.16 1.56
C GLN A 290 -2.35 8.04 0.57
N SER A 291 -2.83 7.46 -0.53
CA SER A 291 -3.81 8.12 -1.38
C SER A 291 -5.15 8.24 -0.63
N ALA A 292 -5.88 9.33 -0.84
CA ALA A 292 -7.24 9.50 -0.33
C ALA A 292 -8.06 10.41 -1.25
N GLU A 293 -9.35 10.12 -1.39
CA GLU A 293 -10.30 10.98 -2.10
C GLU A 293 -10.31 12.40 -1.49
N VAL A 294 -10.51 13.41 -2.33
CA VAL A 294 -10.67 14.81 -1.92
C VAL A 294 -11.94 15.42 -2.54
N GLU A 295 -12.81 16.00 -1.70
CA GLU A 295 -14.10 16.59 -2.10
C GLU A 295 -13.99 17.73 -3.14
N ASP A 296 -12.86 18.43 -3.18
CA ASP A 296 -12.59 19.51 -4.14
C ASP A 296 -11.53 19.04 -5.16
N PRO A 297 -11.89 18.80 -6.43
CA PRO A 297 -10.95 18.39 -7.47
C PRO A 297 -9.76 19.33 -7.69
N LYS A 298 -9.83 20.60 -7.23
CA LYS A 298 -8.66 21.51 -7.26
C LYS A 298 -7.55 21.06 -6.31
N LYS A 299 -7.92 20.39 -5.22
CA LYS A 299 -7.01 19.78 -4.23
C LYS A 299 -6.48 18.41 -4.67
N ALA A 300 -6.95 17.85 -5.79
CA ALA A 300 -6.38 16.62 -6.35
C ALA A 300 -4.88 16.79 -6.55
N ILE A 301 -4.13 15.70 -6.40
CA ILE A 301 -2.68 15.75 -6.60
C ILE A 301 -2.37 16.00 -8.08
N SER A 302 -1.37 16.82 -8.36
CA SER A 302 -0.81 16.92 -9.72
C SER A 302 0.24 15.83 -9.88
N ILE A 303 0.23 15.13 -11.01
CA ILE A 303 1.24 14.14 -11.38
C ILE A 303 1.83 14.44 -12.76
N LYS A 304 3.06 14.00 -12.98
CA LYS A 304 3.71 13.89 -14.30
C LYS A 304 4.07 12.44 -14.58
N TYR A 305 4.12 12.07 -15.84
CA TYR A 305 4.75 10.84 -16.29
C TYR A 305 6.21 11.15 -16.65
N ILE A 306 7.16 10.45 -16.03
CA ILE A 306 8.59 10.68 -16.17
C ILE A 306 9.30 9.39 -16.57
N GLU A 307 10.38 9.54 -17.35
CA GLU A 307 11.23 8.44 -17.85
C GLU A 307 10.45 7.34 -18.61
N ASP A 308 9.31 7.70 -19.20
CA ASP A 308 8.33 6.78 -19.79
C ASP A 308 7.98 5.58 -18.88
N ASN A 309 8.01 5.77 -17.55
CA ASN A 309 7.76 4.69 -16.58
C ASN A 309 6.98 5.12 -15.32
N PHE A 310 7.36 6.22 -14.68
CA PHE A 310 6.87 6.54 -13.34
C PHE A 310 5.83 7.67 -13.36
N LEU A 311 4.82 7.58 -12.51
CA LEU A 311 3.86 8.67 -12.26
C LEU A 311 4.24 9.40 -10.97
N ALA A 312 4.99 10.50 -11.11
CA ALA A 312 5.53 11.28 -10.01
C ALA A 312 4.60 12.43 -9.61
N ILE A 313 4.48 12.71 -8.31
CA ILE A 313 3.85 13.94 -7.80
C ILE A 313 4.62 15.15 -8.34
N TYR A 314 3.89 16.07 -8.97
CA TYR A 314 4.41 17.33 -9.49
C TYR A 314 4.10 18.50 -8.55
N GLU A 315 5.16 19.17 -8.10
CA GLU A 315 5.14 20.40 -7.31
C GLU A 315 6.14 21.37 -7.98
N GLU A 316 5.73 22.60 -8.34
CA GLU A 316 6.47 23.48 -9.28
C GLU A 316 7.90 23.82 -8.84
N ASP A 317 8.10 24.01 -7.53
CA ASP A 317 9.41 24.34 -6.92
C ASP A 317 10.19 23.12 -6.41
N LYS A 318 9.71 21.88 -6.65
CA LYS A 318 10.33 20.65 -6.13
C LYS A 318 10.99 19.84 -7.24
N PRO A 319 12.27 19.45 -7.11
CA PRO A 319 12.95 18.66 -8.14
C PRO A 319 12.35 17.25 -8.21
N GLU A 320 12.22 16.71 -9.44
CA GLU A 320 11.53 15.44 -9.70
C GLU A 320 12.19 14.24 -8.97
N LYS A 321 13.50 14.30 -8.68
CA LYS A 321 14.20 13.27 -7.88
C LYS A 321 13.76 13.18 -6.41
N ASP A 322 13.14 14.24 -5.87
CA ASP A 322 12.60 14.29 -4.51
C ASP A 322 11.08 13.98 -4.48
N ALA A 323 10.47 13.75 -5.64
CA ALA A 323 9.04 13.41 -5.74
C ALA A 323 8.72 12.07 -5.06
N LEU A 324 7.44 11.88 -4.73
CA LEU A 324 6.87 10.56 -4.48
C LEU A 324 6.22 10.09 -5.78
N VAL A 325 6.29 8.80 -6.10
CA VAL A 325 5.64 8.20 -7.26
C VAL A 325 4.45 7.33 -6.83
N LEU A 326 3.48 7.12 -7.72
CA LEU A 326 2.46 6.09 -7.49
C LEU A 326 3.12 4.70 -7.41
N ASP A 327 2.86 3.95 -6.33
CA ASP A 327 3.38 2.61 -6.08
C ASP A 327 2.27 1.68 -5.56
N VAL A 328 2.17 0.50 -6.17
CA VAL A 328 1.33 -0.61 -5.69
C VAL A 328 1.93 -1.18 -4.40
N SER A 329 1.15 -1.19 -3.33
CA SER A 329 1.65 -1.48 -1.98
C SER A 329 2.34 -2.85 -1.88
N PHE A 330 3.61 -2.84 -1.44
CA PHE A 330 4.49 -4.02 -1.37
C PHE A 330 4.67 -4.76 -2.70
N TRP A 331 4.44 -4.08 -3.83
CA TRP A 331 4.57 -4.57 -5.20
C TRP A 331 3.71 -5.79 -5.54
N LYS A 332 2.63 -6.02 -4.77
CA LYS A 332 1.73 -7.17 -4.96
C LYS A 332 0.61 -6.85 -5.94
N MET A 333 0.68 -7.40 -7.14
CA MET A 333 -0.32 -7.17 -8.20
C MET A 333 -1.55 -8.07 -8.03
N PHE A 334 -2.49 -7.66 -7.17
CA PHE A 334 -3.80 -8.30 -7.00
C PHE A 334 -4.92 -7.25 -6.82
N GLU A 335 -6.16 -7.66 -7.08
CA GLU A 335 -7.35 -6.79 -7.02
C GLU A 335 -7.55 -6.21 -5.61
N PHE A 336 -7.90 -4.92 -5.55
CA PHE A 336 -8.07 -4.10 -4.33
C PHE A 336 -6.81 -3.81 -3.52
N ASN A 337 -5.61 -4.22 -3.97
CA ASN A 337 -4.38 -3.75 -3.32
C ASN A 337 -4.22 -2.23 -3.51
N SER A 338 -3.83 -1.52 -2.45
CA SER A 338 -3.76 -0.05 -2.44
C SER A 338 -2.60 0.49 -3.26
N VAL A 339 -2.83 1.61 -3.94
CA VAL A 339 -1.81 2.40 -4.63
C VAL A 339 -1.58 3.69 -3.84
N ASN A 340 -0.33 3.96 -3.48
CA ASN A 340 0.05 5.05 -2.58
C ASN A 340 1.16 5.89 -3.22
N TYR A 341 1.49 7.04 -2.62
CA TYR A 341 2.62 7.86 -3.08
C TYR A 341 3.86 7.48 -2.27
N VAL A 342 4.91 6.97 -2.92
CA VAL A 342 6.09 6.36 -2.28
C VAL A 342 7.40 6.93 -2.84
N GLY A 343 8.44 7.01 -2.02
CA GLY A 343 9.80 7.35 -2.45
C GLY A 343 10.87 6.81 -1.50
N GLY A 344 12.13 6.83 -1.91
CA GLY A 344 13.26 6.41 -1.08
C GLY A 344 13.51 7.36 0.11
N TRP A 345 13.95 6.79 1.24
CA TRP A 345 14.28 7.53 2.48
C TRP A 345 15.54 8.40 2.34
N CYS A 346 16.45 8.09 1.43
CA CYS A 346 17.67 8.88 1.14
C CYS A 346 17.41 10.40 1.02
N TYR A 347 16.24 10.81 0.54
CA TYR A 347 15.83 12.22 0.41
C TYR A 347 15.30 12.88 1.69
N ALA A 348 14.78 12.13 2.66
CA ALA A 348 14.18 12.75 3.85
C ALA A 348 15.22 13.19 4.90
N ASN A 349 16.40 12.56 4.91
CA ASN A 349 17.47 12.84 5.87
C ASN A 349 18.78 13.35 5.22
N GLY A 350 18.84 13.49 3.89
CA GLY A 350 19.96 14.08 3.17
C GLY A 350 21.30 13.33 3.24
N ASN A 351 21.29 12.06 3.67
CA ASN A 351 22.49 11.25 3.85
C ASN A 351 22.40 9.95 3.03
N CYS A 352 22.86 9.99 1.78
CA CYS A 352 22.72 8.88 0.82
C CYS A 352 23.83 7.82 0.92
N ASP A 353 24.82 7.99 1.82
CA ASP A 353 26.03 7.16 1.87
C ASP A 353 25.78 5.67 2.18
N ASP A 354 24.60 5.30 2.69
CA ASP A 354 24.21 3.89 2.93
C ASP A 354 23.50 3.21 1.73
N GLU A 355 23.09 3.93 0.67
CA GLU A 355 22.50 3.33 -0.55
C GLU A 355 23.46 2.32 -1.22
N ALA A 356 24.77 2.62 -1.19
CA ALA A 356 25.81 1.77 -1.75
C ALA A 356 26.00 0.44 -1.01
N LYS A 357 25.51 0.33 0.25
CA LYS A 357 25.48 -0.93 0.99
C LYS A 357 24.22 -1.73 0.65
N LEU A 358 23.05 -1.08 0.61
CA LEU A 358 21.77 -1.73 0.31
C LEU A 358 21.75 -2.39 -1.07
N ARG A 359 22.37 -1.76 -2.09
CA ARG A 359 22.59 -2.37 -3.43
C ARG A 359 23.36 -3.71 -3.42
N LYS A 360 24.04 -4.08 -2.34
CA LYS A 360 24.72 -5.39 -2.20
C LYS A 360 23.87 -6.47 -1.53
N ASP A 361 22.78 -6.09 -0.87
CA ASP A 361 21.89 -7.03 -0.17
C ASP A 361 20.55 -7.23 -0.89
N SER A 362 20.11 -6.30 -1.75
CA SER A 362 18.88 -6.46 -2.54
C SER A 362 18.95 -7.61 -3.55
N SER A 363 20.13 -7.95 -4.08
CA SER A 363 20.36 -9.10 -4.99
C SER A 363 20.24 -10.49 -4.31
N LYS A 364 19.55 -10.55 -3.17
CA LYS A 364 19.17 -11.77 -2.43
C LYS A 364 17.64 -11.97 -2.40
N TYR A 365 16.89 -11.05 -3.01
CA TYR A 365 15.42 -11.02 -3.00
C TYR A 365 14.80 -11.02 -4.41
N ASP A 366 15.63 -11.18 -5.45
CA ASP A 366 15.22 -11.50 -6.83
C ASP A 366 14.88 -13.00 -6.98
#